data_AF-A0A1Y6B9E9-F1
#
_entry.id   AF-A0A1Y6B9E9-F1
#
_cell.length_a   1.000
_cell.length_b   1.000
_cell.length_c   1.000
_cell.angle_alpha   90.00
_cell.angle_beta   90.00
_cell.angle_gamma   90.00
#
_symmetry.space_group_name_H-M   'P 1'
#
loop_
_entity.id
_entity.type
_entity.pdbx_description
1 polymer ?
#
loop_
_entity_poly.entity_id
_entity_poly.type
_entity_poly.pdbx_seq_one_letter_code
_entity_poly.pdbx_strand_id
1 'polypeptide(L)'
;MKSSILLFFLSVSTNLLLANGYAPAKKNLELAEKAFHNQDWDKVESYLDEVDKLQNNEMYGTFGYGAASEYLRALLHIERAKKSLRKAIKFGGDVDFKFVDKKIGAVKEALAKQQLKVLETQILTKFEDSMTPRKLSYEISVGTVDGIKVGWTLIQAKRFLPKDAELKLQELGVDIPGVSVQLGGQSLFGFTFEKVNSLESIKKDSIIDSIRVFSPKFKYKGVHVGMKVDKAAKILGPPVLTYYPEMESREYLEFPKTDMGIFFRVTAPRGLAGVYKGKTKSTEFRKDAKILLISVN
;
A
#
# COMPACT_ATOMS: atom_id res chain seq x y z
N MET A 1 28.64 24.77 -4.22
CA MET A 1 29.11 23.98 -3.05
C MET A 1 28.71 22.50 -3.04
N LYS A 2 27.63 22.06 -3.72
CA LYS A 2 27.18 20.64 -3.71
C LYS A 2 27.89 19.69 -4.70
N SER A 3 28.54 20.19 -5.76
CA SER A 3 29.29 19.36 -6.72
C SER A 3 30.72 19.02 -6.29
N SER A 4 31.29 19.74 -5.33
CA SER A 4 32.72 19.66 -5.02
C SER A 4 33.13 18.42 -4.22
N ILE A 5 32.22 17.82 -3.44
CA ILE A 5 32.50 16.62 -2.61
C ILE A 5 32.48 15.35 -3.45
N LEU A 6 31.57 15.26 -4.44
CA LEU A 6 31.50 14.15 -5.38
C LEU A 6 32.74 14.12 -6.29
N LEU A 7 33.12 15.29 -6.81
CA LEU A 7 34.36 15.50 -7.57
C LEU A 7 35.62 15.19 -6.75
N PHE A 8 35.63 15.46 -5.44
CA PHE A 8 36.77 15.15 -4.57
C PHE A 8 36.93 13.65 -4.37
N PHE A 9 35.86 12.92 -4.06
CA PHE A 9 35.89 11.46 -3.94
C PHE A 9 36.26 10.79 -5.26
N LEU A 10 35.67 11.24 -6.38
CA LEU A 10 36.04 10.78 -7.72
C LEU A 10 37.49 11.13 -8.08
N SER A 11 38.02 12.30 -7.71
CA SER A 11 39.42 12.66 -7.99
C SER A 11 40.42 11.86 -7.15
N VAL A 12 40.06 11.54 -5.90
CA VAL A 12 40.92 10.76 -5.00
C VAL A 12 40.89 9.29 -5.42
N SER A 13 39.73 8.75 -5.81
CA SER A 13 39.66 7.40 -6.37
C SER A 13 40.30 7.32 -7.75
N THR A 14 40.07 8.28 -8.66
CA THR A 14 40.68 8.25 -10.01
C THR A 14 42.19 8.41 -10.00
N ASN A 15 42.78 9.20 -9.10
CA ASN A 15 44.23 9.32 -8.96
C ASN A 15 44.88 8.08 -8.31
N LEU A 16 44.18 7.36 -7.42
CA LEU A 16 44.63 6.04 -6.94
C LEU A 16 44.46 4.94 -8.01
N LEU A 17 43.56 5.11 -8.98
CA LEU A 17 43.13 4.09 -9.96
C LEU A 17 43.81 4.18 -11.33
N LEU A 18 44.53 5.28 -11.65
CA LEU A 18 45.28 5.41 -12.90
C LEU A 18 46.44 4.41 -13.04
N ALA A 19 46.80 3.71 -11.96
CA ALA A 19 47.87 2.72 -11.96
C ALA A 19 47.49 1.33 -12.50
N ASN A 20 46.19 0.96 -12.55
CA ASN A 20 45.80 -0.47 -12.68
C ASN A 20 44.86 -0.85 -13.84
N GLY A 21 44.60 0.02 -14.85
CA GLY A 21 44.09 -0.45 -16.15
C GLY A 21 42.59 -0.80 -16.30
N TYR A 22 41.67 -0.30 -15.46
CA TYR A 22 40.23 -0.63 -15.56
C TYR A 22 39.37 0.44 -16.26
N ALA A 23 39.53 0.57 -17.58
CA ALA A 23 38.72 1.49 -18.39
C ALA A 23 37.19 1.22 -18.37
N PRO A 24 36.69 -0.04 -18.35
CA PRO A 24 35.24 -0.30 -18.44
C PRO A 24 34.44 0.07 -17.18
N ALA A 25 34.93 -0.26 -15.98
CA ALA A 25 34.25 0.05 -14.72
C ALA A 25 34.22 1.56 -14.46
N LYS A 26 35.33 2.26 -14.75
CA LYS A 26 35.40 3.72 -14.70
C LYS A 26 34.39 4.37 -15.64
N LYS A 27 34.31 3.89 -16.89
CA LYS A 27 33.34 4.39 -17.88
C LYS A 27 31.89 4.20 -17.40
N ASN A 28 31.56 3.05 -16.82
CA ASN A 28 30.20 2.81 -16.29
C ASN A 28 29.88 3.70 -15.07
N LEU A 29 30.85 3.97 -14.19
CA LEU A 29 30.64 4.94 -13.10
C LEU A 29 30.43 6.37 -13.62
N GLU A 30 31.20 6.82 -14.61
CA GLU A 30 31.02 8.14 -15.24
C GLU A 30 29.65 8.24 -15.93
N LEU A 31 29.19 7.16 -16.57
CA LEU A 31 27.86 7.07 -17.17
C LEU A 31 26.74 7.08 -16.11
N ALA A 32 26.94 6.37 -14.99
CA ALA A 32 26.02 6.38 -13.84
C ALA A 32 25.89 7.79 -13.23
N GLU A 33 27.00 8.51 -13.05
CA GLU A 33 27.00 9.89 -12.56
C GLU A 33 26.26 10.83 -13.52
N LYS A 34 26.54 10.73 -14.83
CA LYS A 34 25.85 11.53 -15.85
C LYS A 34 24.34 11.24 -15.86
N ALA A 35 23.95 9.97 -15.76
CA ALA A 35 22.55 9.56 -15.66
C ALA A 35 21.90 10.10 -14.37
N PHE A 36 22.62 10.10 -13.25
CA PHE A 36 22.15 10.62 -11.97
C PHE A 36 21.85 12.12 -12.05
N HIS A 37 22.75 12.90 -12.66
CA HIS A 37 22.52 14.34 -12.88
C HIS A 37 21.35 14.63 -13.81
N ASN A 38 21.11 13.75 -14.79
CA ASN A 38 19.96 13.84 -15.70
C ASN A 38 18.66 13.27 -15.11
N GLN A 39 18.69 12.79 -13.85
CA GLN A 39 17.56 12.15 -13.17
C GLN A 39 17.02 10.90 -13.91
N ASP A 40 17.87 10.23 -14.69
CA ASP A 40 17.58 9.00 -15.42
C ASP A 40 17.92 7.78 -14.56
N TRP A 41 17.08 7.55 -13.54
CA TRP A 41 17.32 6.61 -12.45
C TRP A 41 17.49 5.14 -12.89
N ASP A 42 16.82 4.74 -13.97
CA ASP A 42 16.88 3.36 -14.48
C ASP A 42 18.24 3.12 -15.16
N LYS A 43 18.80 4.12 -15.83
CA LYS A 43 20.16 4.06 -16.33
C LYS A 43 21.20 4.09 -15.23
N VAL A 44 20.99 4.86 -14.15
CA VAL A 44 21.89 4.83 -12.99
C VAL A 44 22.02 3.41 -12.46
N GLU A 45 20.88 2.75 -12.21
CA GLU A 45 20.86 1.38 -11.69
C GLU A 45 21.50 0.38 -12.66
N SER A 46 21.17 0.46 -13.96
CA SER A 46 21.78 -0.39 -14.99
C SER A 46 23.30 -0.24 -15.07
N TYR A 47 23.83 0.98 -14.99
CA TYR A 47 25.28 1.21 -15.04
C TYR A 47 25.99 0.72 -13.78
N LEU A 48 25.36 0.83 -12.61
CA LEU A 48 25.90 0.32 -11.35
C LEU A 48 25.89 -1.22 -11.31
N ASP A 49 24.87 -1.87 -11.86
CA ASP A 49 24.84 -3.33 -12.00
C ASP A 49 25.97 -3.84 -12.89
N GLU A 50 26.31 -3.13 -13.97
CA GLU A 50 27.47 -3.45 -14.81
C GLU A 50 28.81 -3.25 -14.08
N VAL A 51 28.92 -2.25 -13.19
CA VAL A 51 30.10 -2.09 -12.33
C VAL A 51 30.25 -3.31 -11.41
N ASP A 52 29.18 -3.76 -10.77
CA ASP A 52 29.23 -4.89 -9.83
C ASP A 52 29.53 -6.23 -10.55
N LYS A 53 28.99 -6.43 -11.76
CA LYS A 53 29.35 -7.59 -12.61
C LYS A 53 30.83 -7.62 -12.93
N LEU A 54 31.43 -6.47 -13.23
CA LEU A 54 32.86 -6.36 -13.51
C LEU A 54 33.72 -6.61 -12.26
N GLN A 55 33.20 -6.35 -11.06
CA GLN A 55 33.88 -6.61 -9.79
C GLN A 55 33.81 -8.07 -9.34
N ASN A 56 32.71 -8.77 -9.62
CA ASN A 56 32.50 -10.15 -9.18
C ASN A 56 33.18 -11.21 -10.06
N ASN A 57 33.82 -10.81 -11.17
CA ASN A 57 34.59 -11.72 -12.01
C ASN A 57 35.99 -11.89 -11.35
N GLU A 58 36.19 -13.01 -10.65
CA GLU A 58 37.23 -13.34 -9.64
C GLU A 58 38.71 -13.07 -9.99
N MET A 59 39.02 -12.54 -11.16
CA MET A 59 40.41 -12.28 -11.57
C MET A 59 40.99 -10.98 -10.98
N TYR A 60 40.18 -10.15 -10.32
CA TYR A 60 40.51 -8.74 -10.09
C TYR A 60 40.11 -8.25 -8.69
N GLY A 61 41.11 -7.90 -7.88
CA GLY A 61 40.97 -7.57 -6.46
C GLY A 61 39.94 -6.49 -6.11
N THR A 62 39.35 -6.65 -4.94
CA THR A 62 38.18 -5.98 -4.33
C THR A 62 38.30 -4.48 -4.02
N PHE A 63 39.35 -3.77 -4.46
CA PHE A 63 39.64 -2.43 -3.94
C PHE A 63 39.37 -1.30 -4.95
N GLY A 64 38.29 -0.53 -4.71
CA GLY A 64 38.09 0.81 -5.27
C GLY A 64 36.69 1.11 -5.82
N TYR A 65 36.15 0.24 -6.68
CA TYR A 65 34.89 0.51 -7.40
C TYR A 65 33.62 0.26 -6.56
N GLY A 66 33.70 -0.60 -5.53
CA GLY A 66 32.55 -0.99 -4.71
C GLY A 66 32.01 0.15 -3.86
N ALA A 67 32.90 0.91 -3.22
CA ALA A 67 32.51 2.06 -2.40
C ALA A 67 31.85 3.18 -3.24
N ALA A 68 32.30 3.38 -4.48
CA ALA A 68 31.70 4.36 -5.39
C ALA A 68 30.32 3.88 -5.90
N SER A 69 30.19 2.60 -6.23
CA SER A 69 28.93 1.96 -6.61
C SER A 69 27.90 2.05 -5.47
N GLU A 70 28.29 1.64 -4.26
CA GLU A 70 27.46 1.73 -3.05
C GLU A 70 27.05 3.17 -2.73
N TYR A 71 27.97 4.14 -2.89
CA TYR A 71 27.67 5.55 -2.68
C TYR A 71 26.61 6.07 -3.66
N LEU A 72 26.74 5.76 -4.95
CA LEU A 72 25.76 6.14 -5.97
C LEU A 72 24.41 5.42 -5.78
N ARG A 73 24.40 4.15 -5.37
CA ARG A 73 23.18 3.41 -5.00
C ARG A 73 22.48 4.08 -3.81
N ALA A 74 23.22 4.46 -2.77
CA ALA A 74 22.63 5.14 -1.62
C ALA A 74 22.01 6.50 -2.01
N LEU A 75 22.67 7.29 -2.85
CA LEU A 75 22.10 8.54 -3.38
C LEU A 75 20.84 8.29 -4.23
N LEU A 76 20.84 7.26 -5.06
CA LEU A 76 19.69 6.83 -5.86
C LEU A 76 18.48 6.50 -4.96
N HIS A 77 18.69 5.74 -3.89
CA HIS A 77 17.63 5.40 -2.94
C HIS A 77 17.07 6.64 -2.22
N ILE A 78 17.91 7.60 -1.84
CA ILE A 78 17.49 8.87 -1.24
C ILE A 78 16.60 9.67 -2.20
N GLU A 79 16.97 9.78 -3.48
CA GLU A 79 16.18 10.53 -4.46
C GLU A 79 14.86 9.81 -4.81
N ARG A 80 14.86 8.47 -4.88
CA ARG A 80 13.62 7.66 -5.02
C ARG A 80 12.68 7.85 -3.82
N ALA A 81 13.23 7.91 -2.59
CA ALA A 81 12.45 8.19 -1.38
C ALA A 81 11.83 9.59 -1.43
N LYS A 82 12.59 10.62 -1.82
CA LYS A 82 12.07 11.99 -2.01
C LYS A 82 10.94 12.05 -3.04
N LYS A 83 11.11 11.39 -4.19
CA LYS A 83 10.09 11.35 -5.25
C LYS A 83 8.81 10.68 -4.74
N SER A 84 8.94 9.60 -3.96
CA SER A 84 7.81 8.91 -3.34
C SER A 84 7.10 9.76 -2.29
N LEU A 85 7.85 10.50 -1.46
CA LEU A 85 7.32 11.44 -0.46
C LEU A 85 6.57 12.61 -1.12
N ARG A 86 7.15 13.23 -2.16
CA ARG A 86 6.47 14.27 -2.95
C ARG A 86 5.17 13.76 -3.58
N LYS A 87 5.16 12.50 -4.03
CA LYS A 87 3.96 11.85 -4.55
C LYS A 87 2.93 11.62 -3.43
N ALA A 88 3.33 11.14 -2.26
CA ALA A 88 2.44 10.92 -1.11
C ALA A 88 1.78 12.22 -0.62
N ILE A 89 2.51 13.34 -0.62
CA ILE A 89 1.99 14.67 -0.26
C ILE A 89 0.96 15.16 -1.28
N LYS A 90 1.19 14.92 -2.59
CA LYS A 90 0.17 15.18 -3.63
C LYS A 90 -1.13 14.40 -3.38
N PHE A 91 -1.09 13.33 -2.60
CA PHE A 91 -2.24 12.53 -2.19
C PHE A 91 -2.68 12.77 -0.73
N GLY A 92 -2.27 13.89 -0.11
CA GLY A 92 -2.82 14.37 1.17
C GLY A 92 -2.08 13.91 2.44
N GLY A 93 -0.86 13.38 2.32
CA GLY A 93 -0.02 13.08 3.50
C GLY A 93 0.67 14.31 4.07
N ASP A 94 0.68 14.46 5.39
CA ASP A 94 1.43 15.49 6.11
C ASP A 94 2.84 14.98 6.46
N VAL A 95 3.89 15.72 6.11
CA VAL A 95 5.29 15.28 6.23
C VAL A 95 6.18 16.39 6.79
N ASP A 96 6.92 16.11 7.86
CA ASP A 96 7.96 17.01 8.37
C ASP A 96 9.25 16.93 7.53
N PHE A 97 9.36 17.85 6.58
CA PHE A 97 10.55 17.96 5.72
C PHE A 97 11.84 18.31 6.49
N LYS A 98 11.76 18.97 7.65
CA LYS A 98 12.97 19.30 8.43
C LYS A 98 13.60 18.03 8.99
N PHE A 99 12.77 17.08 9.42
CA PHE A 99 13.24 15.76 9.83
C PHE A 99 13.87 14.98 8.66
N VAL A 100 13.20 14.97 7.50
CA VAL A 100 13.70 14.28 6.29
C VAL A 100 15.05 14.84 5.85
N ASP A 101 15.19 16.16 5.75
CA ASP A 101 16.44 16.80 5.34
C ASP A 101 17.57 16.58 6.35
N LYS A 102 17.26 16.60 7.66
CA LYS A 102 18.23 16.27 8.72
C LYS A 102 18.72 14.82 8.60
N LYS A 103 17.84 13.87 8.30
CA LYS A 103 18.21 12.46 8.08
C LYS A 103 19.04 12.29 6.82
N ILE A 104 18.72 12.99 5.74
CA ILE A 104 19.53 12.98 4.52
C ILE A 104 20.94 13.53 4.78
N GLY A 105 21.06 14.58 5.59
CA GLY A 105 22.36 15.11 6.04
C GLY A 105 23.18 14.04 6.76
N ALA A 106 22.56 13.34 7.72
CA ALA A 106 23.21 12.26 8.45
C ALA A 106 23.63 11.08 7.56
N VAL A 107 22.82 10.73 6.55
CA VAL A 107 23.19 9.70 5.55
C VAL A 107 24.42 10.12 4.77
N LYS A 108 24.45 11.35 4.25
CA LYS A 108 25.61 11.87 3.51
C LYS A 108 26.88 11.89 4.34
N GLU A 109 26.75 12.24 5.62
CA GLU A 109 27.88 12.27 6.55
C GLU A 109 28.39 10.86 6.89
N ALA A 110 27.50 9.89 7.05
CA ALA A 110 27.85 8.50 7.30
C ALA A 110 28.37 7.76 6.04
N LEU A 111 27.88 8.13 4.85
CA LEU A 111 28.43 7.71 3.55
C LEU A 111 29.87 8.19 3.39
N ALA A 112 30.16 9.43 3.78
CA ALA A 112 31.53 9.95 3.84
C ALA A 112 32.41 9.22 4.87
N LYS A 113 31.80 8.48 5.81
CA LYS A 113 32.46 7.70 6.87
C LYS A 113 32.39 6.17 6.66
N GLN A 114 31.95 5.68 5.49
CA GLN A 114 31.81 4.24 5.15
C GLN A 114 30.93 3.38 6.09
N GLN A 115 30.03 3.98 6.88
CA GLN A 115 29.14 3.24 7.81
C GLN A 115 27.76 2.92 7.20
N LEU A 116 27.75 2.37 6.00
CA LEU A 116 26.55 2.32 5.14
C LEU A 116 25.44 1.37 5.61
N LYS A 117 25.80 0.13 5.97
CA LYS A 117 24.82 -0.93 6.24
C LYS A 117 24.06 -0.72 7.56
N VAL A 118 24.75 -0.20 8.57
CA VAL A 118 24.17 0.08 9.90
C VAL A 118 23.22 1.27 9.83
N LEU A 119 23.53 2.27 9.03
CA LEU A 119 22.72 3.48 8.91
C LEU A 119 21.44 3.25 8.10
N GLU A 120 21.51 2.44 7.04
CA GLU A 120 20.35 2.09 6.22
C GLU A 120 19.26 1.44 7.07
N THR A 121 19.62 0.43 7.88
CA THR A 121 18.70 -0.21 8.81
C THR A 121 18.20 0.77 9.86
N GLN A 122 19.09 1.55 10.49
CA GLN A 122 18.68 2.51 11.53
C GLN A 122 17.77 3.63 11.01
N ILE A 123 17.91 4.02 9.74
CA ILE A 123 17.09 5.07 9.14
C ILE A 123 15.76 4.50 8.69
N LEU A 124 15.73 3.33 8.07
CA LEU A 124 14.47 2.66 7.72
C LEU A 124 13.65 2.41 8.99
N THR A 125 14.25 1.84 10.04
CA THR A 125 13.58 1.59 11.31
C THR A 125 13.13 2.90 11.98
N LYS A 126 13.98 3.92 12.09
CA LYS A 126 13.59 5.19 12.74
C LYS A 126 12.61 6.03 11.90
N PHE A 127 12.66 5.93 10.57
CA PHE A 127 11.72 6.59 9.68
C PHE A 127 10.36 5.92 9.77
N GLU A 128 10.33 4.59 9.79
CA GLU A 128 9.16 3.82 10.10
C GLU A 128 8.62 4.21 11.50
N ASP A 129 9.43 4.22 12.55
CA ASP A 129 9.00 4.61 13.91
C ASP A 129 8.52 6.08 14.00
N SER A 130 9.05 6.96 13.15
CA SER A 130 8.66 8.37 13.09
C SER A 130 7.33 8.62 12.38
N MET A 131 6.80 7.65 11.62
CA MET A 131 5.44 7.77 11.09
C MET A 131 4.46 7.51 12.22
N THR A 132 3.80 8.57 12.70
CA THR A 132 2.65 8.43 13.60
C THR A 132 1.67 7.42 13.02
N PRO A 133 1.24 6.40 13.79
CA PRO A 133 0.28 5.41 13.33
C PRO A 133 -0.91 6.12 12.71
N ARG A 134 -1.18 5.82 11.44
CA ARG A 134 -2.29 6.43 10.73
C ARG A 134 -3.57 6.12 11.50
N LYS A 135 -4.29 7.16 11.93
CA LYS A 135 -5.61 7.01 12.52
C LYS A 135 -6.63 6.78 11.41
N LEU A 136 -7.41 5.72 11.54
CA LEU A 136 -8.54 5.42 10.64
C LEU A 136 -9.61 6.52 10.77
N SER A 137 -10.17 6.96 9.64
CA SER A 137 -11.32 7.87 9.60
C SER A 137 -12.65 7.16 9.85
N TYR A 138 -12.69 5.84 9.61
CA TYR A 138 -13.90 5.00 9.68
C TYR A 138 -15.01 5.44 8.71
N GLU A 139 -14.63 6.03 7.59
CA GLU A 139 -15.55 6.48 6.54
C GLU A 139 -15.68 5.43 5.43
N ILE A 140 -16.88 5.25 4.90
CA ILE A 140 -17.17 4.49 3.69
C ILE A 140 -17.68 5.46 2.63
N SER A 141 -17.14 5.37 1.42
CA SER A 141 -17.56 6.16 0.26
C SER A 141 -17.51 5.31 -1.00
N VAL A 142 -18.06 5.81 -2.11
CA VAL A 142 -18.00 5.11 -3.40
C VAL A 142 -16.55 4.75 -3.74
N GLY A 143 -16.32 3.47 -4.05
CA GLY A 143 -15.01 2.92 -4.38
C GLY A 143 -13.96 2.97 -3.27
N THR A 144 -14.29 3.42 -2.04
CA THR A 144 -13.30 3.54 -0.96
C THR A 144 -13.82 3.16 0.45
N VAL A 145 -12.93 2.57 1.25
CA VAL A 145 -13.13 2.37 2.69
C VAL A 145 -11.91 2.92 3.40
N ASP A 146 -12.11 3.88 4.31
CA ASP A 146 -11.04 4.56 5.01
C ASP A 146 -10.01 5.21 4.06
N GLY A 147 -10.38 5.57 2.83
CA GLY A 147 -9.44 6.07 1.82
C GLY A 147 -8.65 4.99 1.05
N ILE A 148 -8.75 3.71 1.44
CA ILE A 148 -8.30 2.58 0.62
C ILE A 148 -9.26 2.40 -0.53
N LYS A 149 -8.75 2.23 -1.75
CA LYS A 149 -9.56 2.25 -2.98
C LYS A 149 -9.69 0.87 -3.60
N VAL A 150 -10.85 0.59 -4.17
CA VAL A 150 -11.00 -0.44 -5.20
C VAL A 150 -10.07 -0.11 -6.38
N GLY A 151 -9.48 -1.13 -7.00
CA GLY A 151 -8.47 -1.00 -8.05
C GLY A 151 -7.04 -0.83 -7.54
N TRP A 152 -6.81 -0.70 -6.24
CA TRP A 152 -5.46 -0.77 -5.67
C TRP A 152 -4.95 -2.20 -5.61
N THR A 153 -3.63 -2.36 -5.66
CA THR A 153 -3.00 -3.65 -5.35
C THR A 153 -2.96 -3.90 -3.84
N LEU A 154 -2.89 -5.17 -3.43
CA LEU A 154 -2.74 -5.54 -2.02
C LEU A 154 -1.55 -4.82 -1.35
N ILE A 155 -0.42 -4.69 -2.04
CA ILE A 155 0.75 -3.99 -1.49
C ILE A 155 0.53 -2.49 -1.31
N GLN A 156 -0.26 -1.85 -2.17
CA GLN A 156 -0.63 -0.44 -2.01
C GLN A 156 -1.55 -0.26 -0.80
N ALA A 157 -2.57 -1.10 -0.66
CA ALA A 157 -3.45 -1.09 0.50
C ALA A 157 -2.67 -1.34 1.81
N LYS A 158 -1.78 -2.34 1.83
CA LYS A 158 -0.92 -2.64 2.99
C LYS A 158 -0.11 -1.43 3.44
N ARG A 159 0.47 -0.69 2.50
CA ARG A 159 1.27 0.52 2.80
C ARG A 159 0.45 1.67 3.35
N PHE A 160 -0.86 1.67 3.13
CA PHE A 160 -1.78 2.71 3.56
C PHE A 160 -2.47 2.40 4.90
N LEU A 161 -2.40 1.17 5.36
CA LEU A 161 -2.99 0.75 6.63
C LEU A 161 -2.17 1.25 7.83
N PRO A 162 -2.79 1.34 9.02
CA PRO A 162 -2.06 1.48 10.28
C PRO A 162 -0.97 0.41 10.40
N LYS A 163 0.16 0.75 11.03
CA LYS A 163 1.31 -0.15 11.17
C LYS A 163 1.00 -1.43 11.95
N ASP A 164 0.11 -1.31 12.91
CA ASP A 164 -0.41 -2.37 13.77
C ASP A 164 -1.60 -3.12 13.15
N ALA A 165 -1.99 -2.79 11.91
CA ALA A 165 -2.99 -3.55 11.20
C ALA A 165 -2.41 -4.88 10.68
N GLU A 166 -3.10 -5.96 10.97
CA GLU A 166 -2.75 -7.29 10.50
C GLU A 166 -3.55 -7.64 9.25
N LEU A 167 -2.89 -8.32 8.31
CA LEU A 167 -3.52 -8.85 7.11
C LEU A 167 -3.57 -10.37 7.22
N LYS A 168 -4.78 -10.93 7.27
CA LYS A 168 -5.00 -12.38 7.37
C LYS A 168 -5.65 -12.89 6.09
N LEU A 169 -5.03 -13.87 5.44
CA LEU A 169 -5.66 -14.63 4.36
C LEU A 169 -6.78 -15.47 4.97
N GLN A 170 -8.01 -15.31 4.48
CA GLN A 170 -9.16 -16.06 4.92
C GLN A 170 -10.34 -15.88 3.96
N GLU A 171 -11.29 -16.79 4.06
CA GLU A 171 -12.59 -16.67 3.42
C GLU A 171 -13.39 -15.49 4.01
N LEU A 172 -13.96 -14.64 3.16
CA LEU A 172 -14.77 -13.45 3.50
C LEU A 172 -16.27 -13.69 3.28
N GLY A 173 -16.65 -14.97 3.28
CA GLY A 173 -17.94 -15.53 2.96
C GLY A 173 -17.75 -17.02 2.66
N VAL A 174 -18.81 -17.70 2.23
CA VAL A 174 -18.64 -19.06 1.70
C VAL A 174 -17.97 -18.94 0.34
N ASP A 175 -16.84 -19.63 0.18
CA ASP A 175 -16.03 -19.73 -1.05
C ASP A 175 -15.65 -18.37 -1.68
N ILE A 176 -15.31 -17.39 -0.84
CA ILE A 176 -14.89 -16.06 -1.27
C ILE A 176 -13.51 -15.77 -0.68
N PRO A 177 -12.43 -16.15 -1.39
CA PRO A 177 -11.08 -15.98 -0.91
C PRO A 177 -10.76 -14.50 -0.81
N GLY A 178 -10.10 -14.10 0.28
CA GLY A 178 -9.75 -12.71 0.47
C GLY A 178 -8.71 -12.48 1.56
N VAL A 179 -8.52 -11.20 1.86
CA VAL A 179 -7.63 -10.74 2.93
C VAL A 179 -8.46 -9.93 3.91
N SER A 180 -8.56 -10.39 5.16
CA SER A 180 -9.14 -9.61 6.25
C SER A 180 -8.10 -8.65 6.84
N VAL A 181 -8.51 -7.40 7.02
CA VAL A 181 -7.76 -6.37 7.74
C VAL A 181 -8.23 -6.38 9.20
N GLN A 182 -7.29 -6.64 10.11
CA GLN A 182 -7.57 -6.71 11.54
C GLN A 182 -6.79 -5.64 12.30
N LEU A 183 -7.38 -5.11 13.36
CA LEU A 183 -6.72 -4.16 14.25
C LEU A 183 -7.11 -4.48 15.69
N GLY A 184 -6.13 -4.71 16.57
CA GLY A 184 -6.37 -5.16 17.94
C GLY A 184 -7.19 -6.44 18.02
N GLY A 185 -6.94 -7.40 17.11
CA GLY A 185 -7.66 -8.68 17.03
C GLY A 185 -9.08 -8.60 16.48
N GLN A 186 -9.56 -7.42 16.07
CA GLN A 186 -10.90 -7.25 15.48
C GLN A 186 -10.82 -7.12 13.96
N SER A 187 -11.57 -7.94 13.24
CA SER A 187 -11.78 -7.78 11.79
C SER A 187 -12.53 -6.48 11.50
N LEU A 188 -11.93 -5.61 10.71
CA LEU A 188 -12.48 -4.32 10.32
C LEU A 188 -13.26 -4.43 9.01
N PHE A 189 -12.53 -4.82 7.96
CA PHE A 189 -13.02 -5.03 6.61
C PHE A 189 -12.09 -6.02 5.91
N GLY A 190 -12.46 -6.50 4.73
CA GLY A 190 -11.62 -7.39 3.93
C GLY A 190 -11.65 -7.06 2.46
N PHE A 191 -10.59 -7.45 1.76
CA PHE A 191 -10.43 -7.29 0.33
C PHE A 191 -10.76 -8.59 -0.39
N THR A 192 -11.57 -8.51 -1.43
CA THR A 192 -11.63 -9.52 -2.49
C THR A 192 -10.82 -9.02 -3.69
N PHE A 193 -10.52 -9.91 -4.63
CA PHE A 193 -9.62 -9.61 -5.73
C PHE A 193 -10.16 -10.10 -7.06
N GLU A 194 -9.86 -9.34 -8.12
CA GLU A 194 -10.22 -9.72 -9.49
C GLU A 194 -9.50 -11.02 -9.87
N LYS A 195 -10.24 -11.99 -10.43
CA LYS A 195 -9.71 -13.27 -10.97
C LYS A 195 -8.97 -14.14 -9.94
N VAL A 196 -9.30 -14.01 -8.66
CA VAL A 196 -8.77 -14.86 -7.58
C VAL A 196 -9.84 -15.86 -7.16
N ASN A 197 -9.51 -17.16 -7.29
CA ASN A 197 -10.45 -18.26 -6.99
C ASN A 197 -10.02 -19.10 -5.78
N SER A 198 -8.85 -18.82 -5.19
CA SER A 198 -8.40 -19.48 -3.95
C SER A 198 -7.47 -18.58 -3.14
N LEU A 199 -7.32 -18.85 -1.85
CA LEU A 199 -6.44 -18.06 -0.96
C LEU A 199 -4.97 -18.08 -1.41
N GLU A 200 -4.51 -19.20 -1.95
CA GLU A 200 -3.13 -19.40 -2.42
C GLU A 200 -2.83 -18.57 -3.68
N SER A 201 -3.86 -18.18 -4.43
CA SER A 201 -3.72 -17.35 -5.63
C SER A 201 -3.58 -15.86 -5.32
N ILE A 202 -3.79 -15.43 -4.07
CA ILE A 202 -3.67 -14.04 -3.66
C ILE A 202 -2.19 -13.65 -3.57
N LYS A 203 -1.79 -12.64 -4.34
CA LYS A 203 -0.43 -12.12 -4.44
C LYS A 203 -0.39 -10.64 -4.05
N LYS A 204 0.82 -10.12 -3.86
CA LYS A 204 1.06 -8.70 -3.48
C LYS A 204 0.53 -7.72 -4.54
N ASP A 205 0.50 -8.13 -5.79
CA ASP A 205 0.02 -7.37 -6.95
C ASP A 205 -1.44 -7.65 -7.32
N SER A 206 -2.13 -8.55 -6.61
CA SER A 206 -3.57 -8.78 -6.79
C SER A 206 -4.34 -7.48 -6.61
N ILE A 207 -5.22 -7.18 -7.58
CA ILE A 207 -6.02 -5.96 -7.65
C ILE A 207 -7.30 -6.17 -6.85
N ILE A 208 -7.55 -5.27 -5.90
CA ILE A 208 -8.75 -5.26 -5.06
C ILE A 208 -9.95 -4.95 -5.96
N ASP A 209 -10.92 -5.85 -6.02
CA ASP A 209 -12.15 -5.67 -6.80
C ASP A 209 -13.34 -5.24 -5.93
N SER A 210 -13.33 -5.59 -4.64
CA SER A 210 -14.30 -5.11 -3.67
C SER A 210 -13.71 -5.06 -2.26
N ILE A 211 -14.29 -4.20 -1.44
CA ILE A 211 -14.00 -4.08 -0.01
C ILE A 211 -15.25 -4.39 0.78
N ARG A 212 -15.17 -5.38 1.67
CA ARG A 212 -16.27 -5.89 2.50
C ARG A 212 -16.09 -5.43 3.93
N VAL A 213 -16.99 -4.61 4.43
CA VAL A 213 -16.91 -4.00 5.77
C VAL A 213 -17.72 -4.81 6.77
N PHE A 214 -17.05 -5.28 7.83
CA PHE A 214 -17.64 -6.09 8.89
C PHE A 214 -17.83 -5.31 10.20
N SER A 215 -16.99 -4.30 10.45
CA SER A 215 -16.99 -3.58 11.70
C SER A 215 -18.05 -2.48 11.75
N PRO A 216 -18.81 -2.35 12.86
CA PRO A 216 -19.79 -1.28 13.05
C PRO A 216 -19.16 0.11 13.20
N LYS A 217 -17.83 0.20 13.31
CA LYS A 217 -17.13 1.49 13.42
C LYS A 217 -17.23 2.29 12.12
N PHE A 218 -17.24 1.61 10.98
CA PHE A 218 -17.28 2.23 9.66
C PHE A 218 -18.69 2.68 9.28
N LYS A 219 -18.80 3.88 8.70
CA LYS A 219 -20.09 4.49 8.36
C LYS A 219 -20.16 4.92 6.90
N TYR A 220 -21.26 4.58 6.24
CA TYR A 220 -21.68 5.12 4.96
C TYR A 220 -22.89 6.04 5.18
N LYS A 221 -22.75 7.35 4.98
CA LYS A 221 -23.83 8.34 5.24
C LYS A 221 -24.50 8.16 6.62
N GLY A 222 -23.74 7.69 7.62
CA GLY A 222 -24.22 7.39 8.97
C GLY A 222 -24.76 5.96 9.19
N VAL A 223 -25.00 5.18 8.14
CA VAL A 223 -25.38 3.75 8.22
C VAL A 223 -24.14 2.89 8.45
N HIS A 224 -24.24 1.88 9.31
CA HIS A 224 -23.14 0.99 9.66
C HIS A 224 -23.61 -0.46 9.84
N VAL A 225 -22.65 -1.40 9.86
CA VAL A 225 -22.93 -2.81 10.15
C VAL A 225 -23.60 -2.97 11.52
N GLY A 226 -24.57 -3.85 11.62
CA GLY A 226 -25.39 -4.08 12.83
C GLY A 226 -26.53 -3.09 13.03
N MET A 227 -26.62 -2.00 12.24
CA MET A 227 -27.76 -1.09 12.27
C MET A 227 -29.03 -1.82 11.84
N LYS A 228 -30.15 -1.57 12.54
CA LYS A 228 -31.46 -2.10 12.12
C LYS A 228 -31.91 -1.47 10.80
N VAL A 229 -32.59 -2.26 9.97
CA VAL A 229 -33.04 -1.81 8.63
C VAL A 229 -33.99 -0.62 8.72
N ASP A 230 -34.89 -0.58 9.70
CA ASP A 230 -35.80 0.54 9.94
C ASP A 230 -35.07 1.87 10.22
N LYS A 231 -33.96 1.82 10.95
CA LYS A 231 -33.11 2.99 11.23
C LYS A 231 -32.33 3.41 9.99
N ALA A 232 -31.77 2.45 9.24
CA ALA A 232 -31.11 2.75 7.97
C ALA A 232 -32.08 3.37 6.95
N ALA A 233 -33.33 2.91 6.92
CA ALA A 233 -34.37 3.42 6.04
C ALA A 233 -34.75 4.89 6.32
N LYS A 234 -34.65 5.34 7.58
CA LYS A 234 -34.84 6.77 7.93
C LYS A 234 -33.75 7.66 7.33
N ILE A 235 -32.55 7.12 7.09
CA ILE A 235 -31.40 7.84 6.57
C ILE A 235 -31.41 7.77 5.03
N LEU A 236 -31.50 6.56 4.47
CA LEU A 236 -31.32 6.30 3.04
C LEU A 236 -32.63 6.17 2.25
N GLY A 237 -33.79 6.29 2.91
CA GLY A 237 -35.11 6.05 2.33
C GLY A 237 -35.58 4.60 2.48
N PRO A 238 -36.84 4.27 2.18
CA PRO A 238 -37.37 2.91 2.30
C PRO A 238 -36.69 1.97 1.30
N PRO A 239 -36.07 0.85 1.74
CA PRO A 239 -35.37 -0.07 0.85
C PRO A 239 -36.31 -1.06 0.14
N VAL A 240 -35.81 -1.62 -0.95
CA VAL A 240 -36.30 -2.88 -1.53
C VAL A 240 -35.34 -3.99 -1.17
N LEU A 241 -35.88 -5.12 -0.72
CA LEU A 241 -35.12 -6.33 -0.44
C LEU A 241 -35.17 -7.27 -1.65
N THR A 242 -34.02 -7.78 -2.07
CA THR A 242 -33.93 -8.80 -3.12
C THR A 242 -33.31 -10.07 -2.54
N TYR A 243 -34.02 -11.18 -2.70
CA TYR A 243 -33.59 -12.53 -2.35
C TYR A 243 -33.04 -13.25 -3.58
N TYR A 244 -31.84 -13.81 -3.42
CA TYR A 244 -31.15 -14.56 -4.47
C TYR A 244 -31.08 -16.05 -4.08
N PRO A 245 -32.07 -16.86 -4.47
CA PRO A 245 -32.10 -18.29 -4.11
C PRO A 245 -30.89 -19.06 -4.64
N GLU A 246 -30.43 -18.71 -5.85
CA GLU A 246 -29.30 -19.36 -6.53
C GLU A 246 -27.93 -18.97 -5.95
N MET A 247 -27.86 -17.91 -5.14
CA MET A 247 -26.63 -17.43 -4.51
C MET A 247 -26.66 -17.71 -3.00
N GLU A 248 -26.78 -18.98 -2.62
CA GLU A 248 -26.81 -19.42 -1.21
C GLU A 248 -27.88 -18.72 -0.36
N SER A 249 -29.04 -18.41 -0.95
CA SER A 249 -30.14 -17.77 -0.20
C SER A 249 -29.76 -16.42 0.44
N ARG A 250 -28.93 -15.61 -0.24
CA ARG A 250 -28.49 -14.30 0.27
C ARG A 250 -29.51 -13.20 -0.01
N GLU A 251 -29.64 -12.26 0.94
CA GLU A 251 -30.55 -11.11 0.85
C GLU A 251 -29.79 -9.78 0.81
N TYR A 252 -30.18 -8.91 -0.11
CA TYR A 252 -29.58 -7.58 -0.29
C TYR A 252 -30.62 -6.48 -0.21
N LEU A 253 -30.21 -5.32 0.32
CA LEU A 253 -30.99 -4.10 0.40
C LEU A 253 -30.55 -3.12 -0.68
N GLU A 254 -31.53 -2.62 -1.43
CA GLU A 254 -31.40 -1.49 -2.34
C GLU A 254 -32.13 -0.29 -1.72
N PHE A 255 -31.38 0.71 -1.25
CA PHE A 255 -31.95 1.95 -0.77
C PHE A 255 -31.91 3.03 -1.86
N PRO A 256 -32.92 3.91 -1.95
CA PRO A 256 -33.01 4.91 -3.02
C PRO A 256 -31.93 6.00 -2.93
N LYS A 257 -31.38 6.29 -1.75
CA LYS A 257 -30.32 7.30 -1.56
C LYS A 257 -28.90 6.69 -1.50
N THR A 258 -28.74 5.45 -1.94
CA THR A 258 -27.44 4.78 -2.04
C THR A 258 -26.77 5.12 -3.36
N ASP A 259 -25.49 5.46 -3.29
CA ASP A 259 -24.67 5.71 -4.48
C ASP A 259 -24.33 4.37 -5.15
N MET A 260 -24.20 4.35 -6.48
CA MET A 260 -23.78 3.15 -7.21
C MET A 260 -22.43 2.63 -6.69
N GLY A 261 -22.30 1.30 -6.58
CA GLY A 261 -21.10 0.64 -6.05
C GLY A 261 -21.16 0.35 -4.53
N ILE A 262 -22.21 0.78 -3.83
CA ILE A 262 -22.43 0.45 -2.43
C ILE A 262 -23.55 -0.59 -2.30
N PHE A 263 -23.27 -1.72 -1.66
CA PHE A 263 -24.21 -2.82 -1.49
C PHE A 263 -24.37 -3.18 -0.02
N PHE A 264 -25.60 -3.52 0.39
CA PHE A 264 -25.92 -3.87 1.76
C PHE A 264 -26.43 -5.30 1.80
N ARG A 265 -25.77 -6.16 2.57
CA ARG A 265 -26.31 -7.48 2.92
C ARG A 265 -27.09 -7.36 4.22
N VAL A 266 -28.23 -8.04 4.31
CA VAL A 266 -29.07 -8.05 5.50
C VAL A 266 -29.05 -9.43 6.16
N THR A 267 -29.42 -9.48 7.44
CA THR A 267 -29.71 -10.72 8.15
C THR A 267 -30.83 -10.50 9.17
N ALA A 268 -31.51 -11.58 9.56
CA ALA A 268 -32.37 -11.61 10.74
C ALA A 268 -32.03 -12.88 11.57
N PRO A 269 -32.21 -12.84 12.90
CA PRO A 269 -31.91 -13.97 13.79
C PRO A 269 -32.62 -15.29 13.45
N ARG A 270 -33.74 -15.24 12.72
CA ARG A 270 -34.52 -16.44 12.38
C ARG A 270 -34.88 -16.43 10.89
N GLY A 271 -34.02 -17.01 10.06
CA GLY A 271 -34.24 -17.11 8.62
C GLY A 271 -34.08 -15.79 7.88
N LEU A 272 -34.86 -15.62 6.80
CA LEU A 272 -34.80 -14.46 5.93
C LEU A 272 -35.25 -13.18 6.65
N ALA A 273 -34.58 -12.07 6.37
CA ALA A 273 -34.93 -10.74 6.84
C ALA A 273 -36.18 -10.19 6.15
N GLY A 274 -36.42 -10.56 4.89
CA GLY A 274 -37.60 -10.19 4.12
C GLY A 274 -38.79 -11.09 4.33
N VAL A 275 -39.97 -10.53 4.10
CA VAL A 275 -41.22 -11.28 4.00
C VAL A 275 -41.54 -11.49 2.52
N TYR A 276 -41.26 -12.68 2.02
CA TYR A 276 -41.39 -13.02 0.60
C TYR A 276 -42.66 -13.82 0.33
N LYS A 277 -43.68 -13.14 -0.19
CA LYS A 277 -45.00 -13.74 -0.52
C LYS A 277 -44.97 -14.42 -1.89
N GLY A 278 -44.08 -15.40 -2.06
CA GLY A 278 -43.87 -16.11 -3.34
C GLY A 278 -43.12 -15.32 -4.41
N LYS A 279 -42.41 -14.24 -4.03
CA LYS A 279 -41.61 -13.38 -4.91
C LYS A 279 -40.17 -13.30 -4.41
N THR A 280 -39.24 -12.91 -5.28
CA THR A 280 -37.83 -12.67 -4.92
C THR A 280 -37.56 -11.24 -4.45
N LYS A 281 -38.53 -10.33 -4.57
CA LYS A 281 -38.44 -8.95 -4.06
C LYS A 281 -39.49 -8.66 -3.01
N SER A 282 -39.13 -7.88 -1.98
CA SER A 282 -40.04 -7.47 -0.92
C SER A 282 -39.72 -6.05 -0.41
N THR A 283 -40.75 -5.32 0.02
CA THR A 283 -40.64 -4.08 0.78
C THR A 283 -40.97 -4.28 2.26
N GLU A 284 -41.36 -5.50 2.64
CA GLU A 284 -41.67 -5.90 4.00
C GLU A 284 -40.47 -6.64 4.60
N PHE A 285 -39.99 -6.18 5.75
CA PHE A 285 -38.87 -6.79 6.47
C PHE A 285 -39.22 -7.00 7.93
N ARG A 286 -38.57 -7.98 8.54
CA ARG A 286 -38.73 -8.30 9.95
C ARG A 286 -38.18 -7.16 10.81
N LYS A 287 -38.82 -6.91 11.96
CA LYS A 287 -38.44 -5.86 12.91
C LYS A 287 -37.04 -6.04 13.53
N ASP A 288 -36.52 -7.26 13.50
CA ASP A 288 -35.20 -7.63 14.01
C ASP A 288 -34.11 -7.68 12.92
N ALA A 289 -34.46 -7.35 11.67
CA ALA A 289 -33.51 -7.31 10.55
C ALA A 289 -32.44 -6.22 10.73
N LYS A 290 -31.20 -6.57 10.41
CA LYS A 290 -30.01 -5.69 10.55
C LYS A 290 -29.11 -5.79 9.33
N ILE A 291 -28.36 -4.71 9.07
CA ILE A 291 -27.25 -4.72 8.13
C ILE A 291 -26.20 -5.71 8.63
N LEU A 292 -25.93 -6.75 7.84
CA LEU A 292 -24.91 -7.75 8.10
C LEU A 292 -23.54 -7.31 7.57
N LEU A 293 -23.52 -6.71 6.38
CA LEU A 293 -22.31 -6.35 5.66
C LEU A 293 -22.58 -5.13 4.79
N ILE A 294 -21.57 -4.28 4.62
CA ILE A 294 -21.54 -3.25 3.57
C ILE A 294 -20.40 -3.59 2.62
N SER A 295 -20.68 -3.72 1.33
CA SER A 295 -19.67 -3.93 0.30
C SER A 295 -19.50 -2.69 -0.56
N VAL A 296 -18.26 -2.41 -0.92
CA VAL A 296 -17.86 -1.34 -1.85
C VAL A 296 -17.19 -2.00 -3.06
N ASN A 297 -17.73 -1.75 -4.24
CA ASN A 297 -17.20 -2.21 -5.53
C ASN A 297 -16.79 -1.01 -6.40
#